data_AF-A0A822XR59-F1
#
_entry.id   AF-A0A822XR59-F1
#
_cell.length_a   1.000
_cell.length_b   1.000
_cell.length_c   1.000
_cell.angle_alpha   90.00
_cell.angle_beta   90.00
_cell.angle_gamma   90.00
#
_symmetry.space_group_name_H-M   'P 1'
#
loop_
_entity.id
_entity.type
_entity.pdbx_description
1 polymer ?
#
loop_
_entity_poly.entity_id
_entity_poly.type
_entity_poly.pdbx_seq_one_letter_code
_entity_poly.pdbx_strand_id
1 'polypeptide(L)' 'MGLSLQASMEALAEAILGREGVNKPREIATSDWGHGFLSKEQVLYACVDAFVSSEIGKKLKAWDWTD' A
#
# COMPACT_ATOMS: atom_id res chain seq x y z
N MET A 1 9.68 7.31 -24.59
CA MET A 1 10.23 6.27 -23.70
C MET A 1 9.61 6.51 -22.34
N GLY A 2 8.46 5.91 -22.06
CA GLY A 2 7.69 6.18 -20.84
C GLY A 2 8.42 5.56 -19.65
N LEU A 3 8.89 6.40 -18.72
CA LEU A 3 9.40 5.93 -17.45
C LEU A 3 8.21 5.38 -16.65
N SER A 4 8.07 4.06 -16.59
CA SER A 4 7.29 3.43 -15.54
C SER A 4 8.05 3.70 -14.23
N LEU A 5 7.62 4.69 -13.47
CA LEU A 5 8.12 4.93 -12.12
C LEU A 5 7.49 3.87 -11.21
N GLN A 6 8.13 2.71 -11.13
CA GLN A 6 7.78 1.72 -10.11
C GLN A 6 8.25 2.26 -8.76
N ALA A 7 7.31 2.51 -7.86
CA ALA A 7 7.57 2.89 -6.47
C ALA A 7 6.87 1.88 -5.56
N SER A 8 7.50 1.54 -4.43
CA SER A 8 6.86 0.72 -3.41
C SER A 8 5.80 1.53 -2.65
N MET A 9 4.90 0.87 -1.94
CA MET A 9 3.90 1.57 -1.14
C MET A 9 4.53 2.40 -0.02
N GLU A 10 5.63 1.91 0.56
CA GLU A 10 6.42 2.62 1.56
C GLU A 10 6.97 3.94 0.99
N ALA A 11 7.59 3.88 -0.19
CA ALA A 11 8.11 5.06 -0.86
C ALA A 11 7.00 6.06 -1.23
N LEU A 12 5.84 5.57 -1.66
CA LEU A 12 4.68 6.41 -1.94
C LEU A 12 4.10 7.06 -0.68
N ALA A 13 4.02 6.32 0.43
CA ALA A 13 3.55 6.84 1.71
C ALA A 13 4.47 7.96 2.23
N GLU A 14 5.78 7.78 2.11
CA GLU A 14 6.75 8.82 2.47
C GLU A 14 6.60 10.04 1.55
N ALA A 15 6.65 9.86 0.23
CA ALA A 15 6.66 10.96 -0.72
C ALA A 15 5.34 11.76 -0.77
N ILE A 16 4.18 11.09 -0.64
CA ILE A 16 2.86 11.70 -0.82
C ILE A 16 2.24 12.10 0.52
N LEU A 17 2.37 11.25 1.54
CA LEU A 17 1.76 11.48 2.85
C LEU A 17 2.74 12.06 3.88
N GLY A 18 4.05 12.07 3.62
CA GLY A 18 5.05 12.44 4.61
C GLY A 18 5.11 11.47 5.79
N ARG A 19 4.76 10.19 5.56
CA ARG A 19 4.68 9.16 6.60
C ARG A 19 5.75 8.09 6.39
N GLU A 20 6.80 8.18 7.18
CA GLU A 20 7.83 7.16 7.29
C GLU A 20 7.35 5.96 8.14
N GLY A 21 8.04 4.82 8.02
CA GLY A 21 7.83 3.66 8.88
C GLY A 21 6.67 2.75 8.48
N VAL A 22 6.01 3.01 7.35
CA VAL A 22 5.16 1.97 6.71
C VAL A 22 6.08 0.81 6.35
N ASN A 23 5.72 -0.40 6.80
CA ASN A 23 6.49 -1.61 6.54
C ASN A 23 5.53 -2.70 6.06
N LYS A 24 5.80 -3.26 4.89
CA LYS A 24 5.05 -4.39 4.34
C LYS A 24 6.00 -5.57 4.10
N PRO A 25 6.24 -6.41 5.12
CA PRO A 25 7.21 -7.49 5.03
C PRO A 25 6.87 -8.48 3.91
N ARG A 26 7.87 -8.84 3.10
CA ARG A 26 7.72 -9.70 1.92
C ARG A 26 7.24 -11.10 2.29
N GLU A 27 7.67 -11.60 3.43
CA GLU A 27 7.28 -12.90 3.99
C GLU A 27 5.78 -12.96 4.28
N ILE A 28 5.15 -11.85 4.70
CA ILE A 28 3.69 -11.79 4.87
C ILE A 28 3.02 -11.63 3.51
N ALA A 29 3.55 -10.78 2.64
CA ALA A 29 3.05 -10.59 1.28
C ALA A 29 2.94 -11.91 0.50
N THR A 30 3.91 -12.80 0.69
CA THR A 30 4.03 -14.09 -0.01
C THR A 30 3.62 -15.31 0.84
N SER A 31 3.01 -15.08 1.99
CA SER A 31 2.46 -16.14 2.86
C SER A 31 1.22 -16.80 2.24
N ASP A 32 0.71 -17.87 2.89
CA ASP A 32 -0.50 -18.55 2.42
C ASP A 32 -1.76 -17.72 2.72
N TRP A 33 -2.21 -16.95 1.74
CA TRP A 33 -3.47 -16.19 1.77
C TRP A 33 -4.69 -17.04 1.42
N GLY A 34 -4.51 -18.29 0.98
CA GLY A 34 -5.58 -19.23 0.69
C GLY A 34 -6.02 -20.03 1.92
N HIS A 35 -5.30 -19.90 3.04
CA HIS A 35 -5.66 -20.56 4.29
C HIS A 35 -7.01 -20.07 4.81
N GLY A 36 -7.82 -20.99 5.37
CA GLY A 36 -9.18 -20.68 5.83
C GLY A 36 -9.27 -19.65 6.96
N PHE A 37 -8.14 -19.34 7.61
CA PHE A 37 -8.01 -18.28 8.60
C PHE A 37 -6.69 -17.54 8.39
N LEU A 38 -6.75 -16.21 8.43
CA LEU A 38 -5.56 -15.37 8.33
C LEU A 38 -4.88 -15.21 9.70
N SER A 39 -3.56 -15.10 9.69
CA SER A 39 -2.80 -14.68 10.87
C SER A 39 -3.07 -13.20 11.17
N LYS A 40 -2.73 -12.76 12.40
CA LYS A 40 -2.86 -11.34 12.77
C LYS A 40 -1.98 -10.45 11.91
N GLU A 41 -0.81 -10.94 11.53
CA GLU A 41 0.15 -10.25 10.67
C GLU A 41 -0.39 -10.10 9.24
N GLN A 42 -1.03 -11.12 8.69
CA GLN A 42 -1.72 -11.04 7.40
C GLN A 42 -2.87 -10.03 7.43
N VAL A 43 -3.70 -10.06 8.48
CA VAL A 43 -4.78 -9.08 8.64
C VAL A 43 -4.21 -7.66 8.72
N LEU A 44 -3.19 -7.44 9.55
CA LEU A 44 -2.53 -6.13 9.68
C LEU A 44 -1.94 -5.67 8.35
N TYR A 45 -1.25 -6.54 7.62
CA TYR A 45 -0.67 -6.25 6.30
C TYR A 45 -1.74 -5.75 5.33
N ALA A 46 -2.86 -6.47 5.21
CA ALA A 46 -3.95 -6.10 4.30
C ALA A 46 -4.62 -4.78 4.73
N CYS A 47 -4.81 -4.56 6.04
CA CYS A 47 -5.35 -3.31 6.57
C CYS A 47 -4.44 -2.12 6.28
N VAL A 48 -3.13 -2.25 6.48
CA VAL A 48 -2.15 -1.21 6.15
C VAL A 48 -2.18 -0.90 4.66
N ASP A 49 -2.21 -1.92 3.81
CA ASP A 49 -2.26 -1.77 2.35
C ASP A 49 -3.48 -0.97 1.88
N ALA A 50 -4.67 -1.33 2.37
CA ALA A 50 -5.91 -0.66 2.03
C ALA A 50 -5.98 0.77 2.59
N PHE A 51 -5.55 0.96 3.84
CA PHE A 51 -5.57 2.27 4.50
C PHE A 51 -4.63 3.25 3.81
N VAL A 52 -3.37 2.88 3.59
CA VAL A 52 -2.38 3.74 2.95
C VAL A 52 -2.81 4.10 1.52
N SER A 53 -3.33 3.13 0.76
CA SER A 53 -3.88 3.38 -0.58
C SER A 53 -5.01 4.40 -0.56
N SER A 54 -5.94 4.29 0.40
CA SER A 54 -7.04 5.24 0.56
C SER A 54 -6.54 6.66 0.86
N GLU A 55 -5.58 6.79 1.77
CA GLU A 55 -5.01 8.09 2.14
C GLU A 55 -4.22 8.72 0.99
N ILE A 56 -3.44 7.94 0.24
CA ILE A 56 -2.77 8.40 -0.99
C ILE A 56 -3.80 8.90 -1.99
N GLY A 57 -4.86 8.12 -2.25
CA GLY A 57 -5.94 8.50 -3.16
C GLY A 57 -6.61 9.82 -2.74
N LYS A 58 -6.88 10.00 -1.44
CA LYS A 58 -7.42 11.26 -0.91
C LYS A 58 -6.47 12.43 -1.09
N LYS A 59 -5.18 12.25 -0.81
CA LYS A 59 -4.16 13.29 -0.94
C LYS A 59 -4.02 13.75 -2.38
N LEU A 60 -4.10 12.83 -3.32
CA LEU A 60 -4.03 13.10 -4.76
C LEU A 60 -5.38 13.50 -5.38
N LYS A 61 -6.48 13.46 -4.62
CA LYS A 61 -7.86 13.61 -5.12
C LYS A 61 -8.12 12.66 -6.30
N ALA A 62 -7.78 11.38 -6.16
CA ALA A 62 -7.83 10.39 -7.23
C ALA A 62 -9.24 10.10 -7.80
N TRP A 63 -10.30 10.71 -7.26
CA TRP A 63 -11.65 10.71 -7.85
C TRP A 63 -11.90 11.88 -8.82
N ASP A 64 -11.09 12.92 -8.77
CA ASP A 64 -11.15 14.10 -9.64
C ASP A 64 -10.26 13.87 -10.87
N TRP A 65 -10.56 12.79 -11.59
CA TRP A 65 -9.88 12.46 -12.84
C TRP A 65 -10.31 13.44 -13.92
N THR A 66 -9.42 14.38 -14.24
CA THR A 66 -9.52 15.22 -15.43
C THR A 66 -8.54 14.66 -16.46
N ASP A 67 -9.07 14.16 -17.58
CA ASP A 67 -8.30 13.71 -18.75
C ASP A 67 -7.62 14.87 -19.48
#